data_AF-A0A137QF80-F1
#
_entry.id   AF-A0A137QF80-F1
#
_cell.length_a   1.000
_cell.length_b   1.000
_cell.length_c   1.000
_cell.angle_alpha   90.00
_cell.angle_beta   90.00
_cell.angle_gamma   90.00
#
_symmetry.space_group_name_H-M   'P 1'
#
loop_
_entity.id
_entity.type
_entity.pdbx_description
1 polymer ?
#
loop_
_entity_poly.entity_id
_entity_poly.type
_entity_poly.pdbx_seq_one_letter_code
_entity_poly.pdbx_strand_id
1 'polypeptide(L)'
;MQNSACLDLAMVWFDVVNSQSDTSAKYLINMSFQFSLAFCPVQTAQSHTRVPVCQHCWYWGHSTYTCQSQAPHCPWCSGPHLEANHCLLASCCHGNPTANPPMLATIEGASCPHTAHCVNCGGEHSMSDCKCPYWQHCFD
;
A
#
# COMPACT_ATOMS: atom_id res chain seq x y z
N MET A 1 5.86 -20.63 -1.64
CA MET A 1 7.24 -20.68 -2.15
C MET A 1 7.90 -21.94 -1.64
N GLN A 2 8.32 -22.83 -2.53
CA GLN A 2 8.98 -24.09 -2.18
C GLN A 2 10.43 -23.93 -2.64
N ASN A 3 11.34 -23.67 -1.70
CA ASN A 3 12.77 -23.59 -2.00
C ASN A 3 13.33 -25.02 -2.05
N SER A 4 14.02 -25.34 -3.15
CA SER A 4 14.77 -26.59 -3.32
C SER A 4 16.03 -26.56 -2.45
N ALA A 5 16.38 -27.69 -1.82
CA ALA A 5 17.38 -27.82 -0.76
C ALA A 5 18.85 -27.65 -1.18
N CYS A 6 19.14 -27.11 -2.37
CA CYS A 6 20.51 -27.09 -2.94
C CYS A 6 20.85 -25.80 -3.73
N LEU A 7 20.11 -24.70 -3.52
CA LEU A 7 20.45 -23.41 -4.13
C LEU A 7 20.83 -22.41 -3.03
N ASP A 8 22.12 -22.18 -2.83
CA ASP A 8 22.65 -21.06 -2.03
C ASP A 8 22.53 -19.71 -2.80
N LEU A 9 21.42 -19.51 -3.51
CA LEU A 9 21.15 -18.30 -4.28
C LEU A 9 20.10 -17.47 -3.54
N ALA A 10 20.53 -16.32 -3.01
CA ALA A 10 19.63 -15.31 -2.48
C ALA A 10 19.42 -14.20 -3.54
N MET A 11 18.19 -14.06 -4.03
CA MET A 11 17.80 -12.97 -4.92
C MET A 11 17.03 -11.94 -4.11
N VAL A 12 17.43 -10.67 -4.20
CA VAL A 12 16.80 -9.56 -3.50
C VAL A 12 16.23 -8.60 -4.53
N TRP A 13 14.96 -8.25 -4.36
CA TRP A 13 14.25 -7.26 -5.17
C TRP A 13 14.16 -5.95 -4.39
N PHE A 14 14.38 -4.81 -5.07
CA PHE A 14 14.17 -3.49 -4.50
C PHE A 14 13.58 -2.56 -5.55
N ASP A 15 12.71 -1.65 -5.10
CA ASP A 15 12.12 -0.64 -5.98
C ASP A 15 13.04 0.55 -6.11
N VAL A 16 13.21 1.02 -7.35
CA VAL A 16 13.93 2.25 -7.64
C VAL A 16 12.90 3.33 -7.97
N VAL A 17 12.75 4.29 -7.07
CA VAL A 17 11.98 5.50 -7.35
C VAL A 17 12.79 6.35 -8.34
N ASN A 18 12.23 6.63 -9.50
CA ASN A 18 12.93 7.30 -10.59
C ASN A 18 12.15 8.53 -11.09
N SER A 19 12.88 9.51 -11.63
CA SER A 19 12.27 10.62 -12.38
C SER A 19 11.87 10.16 -13.79
N GLN A 20 11.08 10.95 -14.53
CA GLN A 20 10.65 10.63 -15.91
C GLN A 20 11.80 10.23 -16.88
N SER A 21 13.05 10.58 -16.57
CA SER A 21 14.22 10.29 -17.41
C SER A 21 14.82 8.88 -17.23
N ASP A 22 14.32 8.15 -16.23
CA ASP A 22 14.83 6.87 -15.78
C ASP A 22 16.33 6.79 -15.43
N THR A 23 16.96 7.93 -15.16
CA THR A 23 18.43 8.03 -14.98
C THR A 23 18.97 7.18 -13.83
N SER A 24 18.28 7.12 -12.69
CA SER A 24 18.76 6.35 -11.52
C SER A 24 18.70 4.84 -11.74
N ALA A 25 17.61 4.31 -12.31
CA ALA A 25 17.51 2.89 -12.66
C ALA A 25 18.56 2.49 -13.70
N LYS A 26 18.74 3.28 -14.77
CA LYS A 26 19.75 3.02 -15.81
C LYS A 26 21.18 2.97 -15.26
N TYR A 27 21.47 3.83 -14.29
CA TYR A 27 22.76 3.81 -13.59
C TYR A 27 22.94 2.51 -12.80
N LEU A 28 21.93 2.12 -12.00
CA LEU A 28 21.98 0.92 -11.17
C LEU A 28 22.03 -0.38 -11.99
N ILE A 29 21.31 -0.48 -13.10
CA ILE A 29 21.31 -1.67 -13.98
C ILE A 29 22.72 -1.95 -14.55
N ASN A 30 23.56 -0.94 -14.69
CA ASN A 30 24.94 -1.11 -15.16
C ASN A 30 25.94 -1.30 -14.01
N MET A 31 25.48 -1.40 -12.76
CA MET A 31 26.32 -1.63 -11.59
C MET A 31 26.31 -3.08 -11.12
N SER A 32 27.36 -3.43 -10.37
CA SER A 32 27.46 -4.66 -9.60
C SER A 32 27.84 -4.32 -8.17
N PHE A 33 27.20 -4.95 -7.19
CA PHE A 33 27.53 -4.79 -5.78
C PHE A 33 28.44 -5.93 -5.32
N GLN A 34 29.45 -5.60 -4.52
CA GLN A 34 30.29 -6.62 -3.89
C GLN A 34 29.69 -7.00 -2.53
N PHE A 35 29.31 -8.26 -2.38
CA PHE A 35 28.91 -8.85 -1.11
C PHE A 35 29.99 -9.85 -0.68
N SER A 36 30.81 -9.45 0.29
CA SER A 36 31.99 -10.20 0.73
C SER A 36 32.94 -10.50 -0.43
N LEU A 37 33.00 -11.76 -0.89
CA LEU A 37 33.88 -12.21 -1.98
C LEU A 37 33.14 -12.33 -3.33
N ALA A 38 31.83 -12.07 -3.36
CA ALA A 38 31.00 -12.24 -4.55
C ALA A 38 30.64 -10.88 -5.18
N PHE A 39 30.64 -10.82 -6.51
CA PHE A 39 30.09 -9.71 -7.27
C PHE A 39 28.69 -10.07 -7.75
N CYS A 40 27.70 -9.28 -7.36
CA CYS A 40 26.31 -9.47 -7.70
C CYS A 40 25.90 -8.40 -8.74
N PRO A 41 25.72 -8.75 -10.01
CA PRO A 41 25.26 -7.80 -11.02
C PRO A 41 23.81 -7.40 -10.75
N VAL A 42 23.49 -6.13 -10.94
CA VAL A 42 22.10 -5.66 -10.94
C VAL A 42 21.51 -5.99 -12.30
N GLN A 43 20.33 -6.58 -12.30
CA GLN A 43 19.58 -6.87 -13.53
C GLN A 43 18.22 -6.22 -13.44
N THR A 44 17.65 -5.87 -14.59
CA THR A 44 16.24 -5.44 -14.64
C THR A 44 15.37 -6.62 -14.25
N ALA A 45 14.55 -6.43 -13.21
CA ALA A 45 13.41 -7.31 -12.99
C ALA A 45 12.49 -7.24 -14.20
N GLN A 46 11.86 -8.36 -14.55
CA GLN A 46 10.71 -8.31 -15.45
C GLN A 46 9.70 -7.36 -14.81
N SER A 47 9.24 -6.36 -15.57
CA SER A 47 8.24 -5.43 -15.09
C SER A 47 6.95 -6.22 -14.90
N HIS A 48 6.72 -6.74 -13.70
CA HIS A 48 5.38 -7.07 -13.27
C HIS A 48 4.61 -5.77 -13.36
N THR A 49 3.56 -5.77 -14.18
CA THR A 49 2.65 -4.63 -14.30
C THR A 49 1.95 -4.54 -12.98
N ARG A 50 2.59 -3.90 -11.99
CA ARG A 50 2.04 -3.73 -10.65
C ARG A 50 0.61 -3.28 -10.83
N VAL A 51 -0.35 -4.10 -10.40
CA VAL A 51 -1.74 -3.70 -10.46
C VAL A 51 -1.83 -2.48 -9.55
N PRO A 52 -2.11 -1.27 -10.08
CA PRO A 52 -2.09 -0.08 -9.25
C PRO A 52 -3.23 -0.16 -8.23
N VAL A 53 -2.93 0.23 -6.99
CA VAL A 53 -3.96 0.64 -6.03
C VAL A 53 -4.31 2.09 -6.29
N CYS A 54 -5.58 2.34 -6.61
CA CYS A 54 -6.08 3.68 -6.84
C CYS A 54 -6.00 4.52 -5.55
N GLN A 55 -5.29 5.64 -5.55
CA GLN A 55 -5.19 6.51 -4.36
C GLN A 55 -6.48 7.34 -4.11
N HIS A 56 -7.46 7.25 -5.00
CA HIS A 56 -8.73 7.96 -4.88
C HIS A 56 -9.82 7.08 -4.25
N CYS A 57 -10.08 5.91 -4.79
CA CYS A 57 -11.11 4.99 -4.26
C CYS A 57 -10.52 3.80 -3.50
N TRP A 58 -9.20 3.62 -3.55
CA TRP A 58 -8.48 2.56 -2.85
C TRP A 58 -8.82 1.13 -3.33
N TYR A 59 -9.45 0.98 -4.48
CA TYR A 59 -9.58 -0.34 -5.10
C TYR A 59 -8.33 -0.70 -5.91
N TRP A 60 -7.98 -1.99 -5.89
CA TRP A 60 -7.02 -2.56 -6.84
C TRP A 60 -7.63 -2.64 -8.25
N GLY A 61 -6.77 -2.60 -9.27
CA GLY A 61 -7.16 -2.89 -10.66
C GLY A 61 -7.16 -1.68 -11.58
N HIS A 62 -6.95 -0.47 -11.07
CA HIS A 62 -6.91 0.73 -11.89
C HIS A 62 -6.09 1.86 -11.26
N SER A 63 -5.56 2.73 -12.11
CA SER A 63 -4.79 3.90 -11.66
C SER A 63 -5.73 4.99 -11.13
N THR A 64 -5.20 5.87 -10.29
CA THR A 64 -5.92 7.07 -9.83
C THR A 64 -6.43 7.92 -10.99
N TYR A 65 -5.68 7.99 -12.10
CA TYR A 65 -6.05 8.77 -13.28
C TYR A 65 -7.26 8.20 -14.03
N THR A 66 -7.46 6.88 -14.00
CA THR A 66 -8.57 6.18 -14.65
C THR A 66 -9.74 5.93 -13.69
N CYS A 67 -9.69 6.47 -12.46
CA CYS A 67 -10.71 6.26 -11.46
C CYS A 67 -12.01 6.98 -11.84
N GLN A 68 -13.15 6.28 -11.69
CA GLN A 68 -14.48 6.81 -11.95
C GLN A 68 -15.27 7.13 -10.68
N SER A 69 -14.66 6.96 -9.50
CA SER A 69 -15.31 7.35 -8.25
C SER A 69 -15.52 8.86 -8.22
N GLN A 70 -16.70 9.28 -7.75
CA GLN A 70 -17.06 10.70 -7.66
C GLN A 70 -16.43 11.40 -6.46
N ALA A 71 -16.05 10.64 -5.43
CA ALA A 71 -15.48 11.15 -4.19
C ALA A 71 -14.26 10.30 -3.79
N PRO A 72 -13.28 10.91 -3.09
CA PRO A 72 -12.20 10.15 -2.49
C PRO A 72 -12.74 9.29 -1.36
N HIS A 73 -12.15 8.11 -1.19
CA HIS A 73 -12.43 7.21 -0.09
C HIS A 73 -11.33 7.29 0.96
N CYS A 74 -11.72 7.09 2.21
CA CYS A 74 -10.80 7.03 3.32
C CYS A 74 -10.13 5.65 3.37
N PRO A 75 -8.78 5.54 3.43
CA PRO A 75 -8.11 4.23 3.49
C PRO A 75 -8.40 3.46 4.79
N TRP A 76 -8.92 4.13 5.83
CA TRP A 76 -9.20 3.53 7.14
C TRP A 76 -10.60 2.94 7.27
N CYS A 77 -11.61 3.60 6.72
CA CYS A 77 -13.01 3.19 6.87
C CYS A 77 -13.78 3.10 5.55
N SER A 78 -13.12 3.34 4.42
CA SER A 78 -13.73 3.34 3.07
C SER A 78 -14.86 4.37 2.87
N GLY A 79 -15.06 5.29 3.81
CA GLY A 79 -16.07 6.37 3.71
C GLY A 79 -15.66 7.46 2.73
N PRO A 80 -16.62 8.27 2.20
CA PRO A 80 -16.40 9.26 1.15
C PRO A 80 -15.73 10.55 1.68
N HIS A 81 -14.52 10.42 2.20
CA HIS A 81 -13.70 11.51 2.73
C HIS A 81 -12.21 11.20 2.63
N LEU A 82 -11.39 12.25 2.69
CA LEU A 82 -9.92 12.10 2.76
C LEU A 82 -9.48 11.61 4.15
N GLU A 83 -8.33 10.94 4.20
CA GLU A 83 -7.70 10.49 5.45
C GLU A 83 -7.55 11.63 6.48
N ALA A 84 -7.14 12.82 6.03
CA ALA A 84 -6.99 14.00 6.90
C ALA A 84 -8.28 14.39 7.62
N ASN A 85 -9.44 14.09 7.03
CA ASN A 85 -10.75 14.42 7.60
C ASN A 85 -11.37 13.23 8.32
N HIS A 86 -10.64 12.12 8.50
CA HIS A 86 -11.20 10.89 9.06
C HIS A 86 -11.81 11.12 10.45
N CYS A 87 -11.06 11.71 11.39
CA CYS A 87 -11.57 11.97 12.74
C CYS A 87 -12.76 12.95 12.76
N LEU A 88 -12.91 13.78 11.73
CA LEU A 88 -13.97 14.78 11.63
C LEU A 88 -15.23 14.28 10.90
N LEU A 89 -15.11 13.31 10.00
CA LEU A 89 -16.22 12.91 9.12
C LEU A 89 -16.63 11.44 9.31
N ALA A 90 -15.73 10.59 9.81
CA ALA A 90 -16.04 9.19 9.99
C ALA A 90 -16.98 9.01 11.18
N SER A 91 -18.09 8.31 10.96
CA SER A 91 -19.08 7.98 12.00
C SER A 91 -18.48 7.20 13.18
N CYS A 92 -17.36 6.50 12.95
CA CYS A 92 -16.61 5.76 13.96
C CYS A 92 -15.69 6.64 14.83
N CYS A 93 -15.37 7.87 14.42
CA CYS A 93 -14.37 8.72 15.09
C CYS A 93 -14.84 10.13 15.45
N HIS A 94 -15.84 10.69 14.76
CA HIS A 94 -16.35 12.05 14.98
C HIS A 94 -17.01 12.27 16.35
N GLY A 95 -17.23 11.19 17.10
CA GLY A 95 -17.95 11.26 18.37
C GLY A 95 -19.45 11.40 18.13
N ASN A 96 -20.21 10.77 19.01
CA ASN A 96 -21.66 10.85 19.02
C ASN A 96 -22.12 10.96 20.48
N PRO A 97 -22.30 12.20 20.99
CA PRO A 97 -22.76 12.43 22.36
C PRO A 97 -24.16 11.88 22.64
N THR A 98 -24.96 11.66 21.59
CA THR A 98 -26.32 11.14 21.69
C THR A 98 -26.41 9.62 21.48
N ALA A 99 -25.29 8.96 21.16
CA ALA A 99 -25.22 7.49 21.12
C ALA A 99 -25.32 6.90 22.53
N ASN A 100 -25.77 5.64 22.61
CA ASN A 100 -25.79 4.86 23.85
C ASN A 100 -24.92 3.61 23.69
N PRO A 101 -23.73 3.55 24.34
CA PRO A 101 -23.11 4.59 25.17
C PRO A 101 -22.59 5.80 24.38
N PRO A 102 -22.39 6.97 25.01
CA PRO A 102 -21.86 8.15 24.34
C PRO A 102 -20.48 7.85 23.76
N MET A 103 -20.30 8.17 22.48
CA MET A 103 -19.02 7.97 21.79
C MET A 103 -18.25 9.29 21.84
N LEU A 104 -17.08 9.29 22.47
CA LEU A 104 -16.20 10.47 22.48
C LEU A 104 -15.56 10.65 21.10
N ALA A 105 -15.40 11.91 20.68
CA ALA A 105 -14.64 12.22 19.49
C ALA A 105 -13.17 11.84 19.69
N THR A 106 -12.55 11.28 18.65
CA THR A 106 -11.11 11.00 18.67
C THR A 106 -10.36 12.33 18.63
N ILE A 107 -9.46 12.55 19.60
CA ILE A 107 -8.63 13.76 19.64
C ILE A 107 -7.81 13.86 18.36
N GLU A 108 -7.70 15.06 17.80
CA GLU A 108 -6.89 15.31 16.60
C GLU A 108 -5.42 14.87 16.83
N GLY A 109 -4.91 14.01 15.95
CA GLY A 109 -3.56 13.42 16.08
C GLY A 109 -3.47 12.16 16.94
N ALA A 110 -4.54 11.74 17.63
CA ALA A 110 -4.59 10.45 18.30
C ALA A 110 -4.88 9.31 17.30
N SER A 111 -4.35 8.12 17.57
CA SER A 111 -4.68 6.92 16.82
C SER A 111 -6.18 6.64 16.90
N CYS A 112 -6.79 6.25 15.78
CA CYS A 112 -8.20 5.88 15.75
C CYS A 112 -8.46 4.68 16.67
N PRO A 113 -9.57 4.66 17.43
CA PRO A 113 -9.85 3.61 18.42
C PRO A 113 -10.29 2.28 17.80
N HIS A 114 -10.36 2.20 16.47
CA HIS A 114 -10.79 1.02 15.75
C HIS A 114 -9.71 0.57 14.76
N THR A 115 -9.73 -0.73 14.42
CA THR A 115 -8.91 -1.28 13.36
C THR A 115 -9.33 -0.68 12.01
N ALA A 116 -8.39 -0.58 11.07
CA ALA A 116 -8.71 -0.23 9.69
C ALA A 116 -9.60 -1.30 9.05
N HIS A 117 -10.40 -0.89 8.06
CA HIS A 117 -11.25 -1.76 7.27
C HIS A 117 -10.81 -1.75 5.80
N CYS A 118 -10.48 -2.91 5.26
CA CYS A 118 -10.00 -3.05 3.89
C CYS A 118 -11.17 -3.11 2.89
N VAL A 119 -11.26 -2.13 1.99
CA VAL A 119 -12.32 -2.09 0.95
C VAL A 119 -12.27 -3.28 -0.02
N ASN A 120 -11.09 -3.89 -0.19
CA ASN A 120 -10.88 -4.92 -1.21
C ASN A 120 -11.32 -6.30 -0.75
N CYS A 121 -11.17 -6.62 0.55
CA CYS A 121 -11.52 -7.93 1.09
C CYS A 121 -12.45 -7.89 2.31
N GLY A 122 -12.84 -6.71 2.78
CA GLY A 122 -13.68 -6.50 3.96
C GLY A 122 -13.00 -6.84 5.30
N GLY A 123 -11.69 -7.07 5.31
CA GLY A 123 -10.95 -7.49 6.50
C GLY A 123 -10.59 -6.36 7.46
N GLU A 124 -10.31 -6.70 8.71
CA GLU A 124 -9.84 -5.79 9.77
C GLU A 124 -8.31 -5.54 9.67
N HIS A 125 -7.89 -4.89 8.58
CA HIS A 125 -6.51 -4.46 8.37
C HIS A 125 -6.46 -3.24 7.46
N SER A 126 -5.33 -2.53 7.45
CA SER A 126 -5.11 -1.46 6.47
C SER A 126 -4.91 -2.07 5.10
N MET A 127 -5.28 -1.34 4.06
CA MET A 127 -5.12 -1.83 2.69
C MET A 127 -3.69 -2.12 2.25
N SER A 128 -2.74 -1.39 2.84
CA SER A 128 -1.31 -1.57 2.65
C SER A 128 -0.73 -2.72 3.48
N ASP A 129 -1.55 -3.40 4.30
CA ASP A 129 -1.12 -4.56 5.07
C ASP A 129 -0.88 -5.74 4.11
N CYS A 130 0.29 -6.37 4.24
CA CYS A 130 0.68 -7.54 3.47
C CYS A 130 -0.20 -8.78 3.75
N LYS A 131 -1.07 -8.71 4.76
CA LYS A 131 -2.11 -9.70 5.05
C LYS A 131 -3.29 -9.64 4.10
N CYS A 132 -3.50 -8.54 3.37
CA CYS A 132 -4.60 -8.46 2.42
C CYS A 132 -4.37 -9.46 1.28
N PRO A 133 -5.35 -10.31 0.91
CA PRO A 133 -5.19 -11.22 -0.24
C PRO A 133 -4.85 -10.48 -1.53
N TYR A 134 -5.36 -9.25 -1.67
CA TYR A 134 -5.10 -8.41 -2.83
C TYR A 134 -3.72 -7.75 -2.82
N TRP A 135 -3.00 -7.77 -1.69
CA TRP A 135 -1.62 -7.28 -1.63
C TRP A 135 -0.71 -8.03 -2.61
N GLN A 136 -0.96 -9.32 -2.82
CA GLN A 136 -0.16 -10.13 -3.73
C GLN A 136 -0.27 -9.66 -5.19
N HIS A 137 -1.39 -9.03 -5.59
CA HIS A 137 -1.56 -8.46 -6.92
C HIS A 137 -0.63 -7.27 -7.22
N CYS A 138 0.10 -6.75 -6.23
CA CYS A 138 1.22 -5.84 -6.49
C CYS A 138 2.36 -6.49 -7.27
N PHE A 139 2.45 -7.82 -7.25
CA PHE A 139 3.58 -8.59 -7.76
C PHE A 139 3.20 -9.51 -8.93
N ASP A 140 1.93 -9.52 -9.34
CA ASP A 140 1.46 -10.25 -10.52
C ASP A 140 1.79 -9.47 -11.80
#